data_AF-A0A359MYL7-F1
#
_entry.id   AF-A0A359MYL7-F1
#
_cell.length_a   1.000
_cell.length_b   1.000
_cell.length_c   1.000
_cell.angle_alpha   90.00
_cell.angle_beta   90.00
_cell.angle_gamma   90.00
#
_symmetry.space_group_name_H-M   'P 1'
#
loop_
_entity.id
_entity.type
_entity.pdbx_description
1 polymer ?
#
loop_
_entity_poly.entity_id
_entity_poly.type
_entity_poly.pdbx_seq_one_letter_code
_entity_poly.pdbx_strand_id
1 'polypeptide(L)' 'MIKKFSFFKLNKNNELCTKCGACSRSCPVGLSFKDMKAVNSAECISCLKCVDACNF' A
#
# COMPACT_ATOMS: atom_id res chain seq x y z
N MET A 1 5.14 22.20 0.87
CA MET A 1 4.31 20.98 0.72
C MET A 1 4.75 20.27 -0.56
N ILE A 2 5.65 19.28 -0.45
CA ILE A 2 6.19 18.58 -1.62
C ILE A 2 5.17 17.53 -2.02
N LYS A 3 4.40 17.78 -3.08
CA LYS A 3 3.66 16.73 -3.79
C LYS A 3 4.70 15.80 -4.39
N LYS A 4 5.05 14.75 -3.65
CA LYS A 4 6.02 13.75 -4.08
C LYS A 4 5.38 13.02 -5.25
N PHE A 5 5.77 13.42 -6.47
CA PHE A 5 5.49 12.68 -7.69
C PHE A 5 5.89 11.23 -7.44
N SER A 6 4.92 10.38 -7.15
CA SER A 6 5.15 8.96 -6.86
C SER A 6 5.38 8.25 -8.19
N PHE A 7 6.59 8.41 -8.74
CA PHE A 7 7.07 7.62 -9.87
C PHE A 7 7.10 6.12 -9.52
N PHE A 8 7.15 5.77 -8.23
CA PHE A 8 6.93 4.41 -7.74
C PHE A 8 5.43 4.12 -7.61
N LYS A 9 4.87 3.46 -8.62
CA LYS A 9 3.55 2.81 -8.52
C LYS A 9 3.72 1.51 -7.73
N LEU A 10 3.26 1.49 -6.48
CA LEU A 10 3.16 0.25 -5.71
C LEU A 10 1.94 -0.54 -6.19
N ASN A 11 2.18 -1.74 -6.75
CA ASN A 11 1.14 -2.64 -7.23
C ASN A 11 1.06 -3.88 -6.36
N LYS A 12 -0.16 -4.35 -6.11
CA LYS A 12 -0.41 -5.62 -5.42
C LYS A 12 -0.31 -6.77 -6.41
N ASN A 13 0.46 -7.82 -6.08
CA ASN A 13 0.41 -9.07 -6.83
C ASN A 13 -0.83 -9.87 -6.39
N ASN A 14 -1.86 -9.90 -7.24
CA ASN A 14 -3.11 -10.58 -6.92
C ASN A 14 -3.01 -12.11 -6.93
N GLU A 15 -2.00 -12.68 -7.59
CA GLU A 15 -1.79 -14.13 -7.65
C GLU A 15 -1.22 -14.68 -6.34
N LEU A 16 -0.39 -13.87 -5.66
CA LEU A 16 0.22 -14.22 -4.37
C LEU A 16 -0.58 -13.72 -3.15
N CYS A 17 -1.43 -12.71 -3.33
CA CYS A 17 -2.11 -12.06 -2.20
C CYS A 17 -3.13 -12.99 -1.52
N THR A 18 -2.83 -13.38 -0.29
CA THR A 18 -3.70 -14.21 0.57
C THR A 18 -4.84 -13.43 1.25
N LYS A 19 -4.97 -12.12 0.98
CA LYS A 19 -5.94 -11.22 1.63
C LYS A 19 -5.83 -11.18 3.18
N CYS A 20 -4.63 -11.41 3.73
CA CYS A 20 -4.37 -11.43 5.17
C CYS A 20 -4.58 -10.09 5.90
N GLY A 21 -4.64 -8.97 5.16
CA GLY A 21 -4.87 -7.63 5.69
C GLY A 21 -3.68 -6.99 6.42
N ALA A 22 -2.49 -7.60 6.39
CA ALA A 22 -1.30 -7.09 7.08
C ALA A 22 -0.91 -5.67 6.62
N CYS A 23 -0.94 -5.42 5.32
CA CYS A 23 -0.66 -4.11 4.72
C CYS A 23 -1.60 -3.00 5.21
N SER A 24 -2.91 -3.28 5.35
CA SER A 24 -3.88 -2.29 5.87
C SER A 24 -3.62 -2.00 7.34
N ARG A 25 -3.30 -3.02 8.14
CA ARG A 25 -2.99 -2.87 9.57
C ARG A 25 -1.70 -2.08 9.82
N SER A 26 -0.69 -2.20 8.94
CA SER A 26 0.57 -1.47 9.09
C SER A 26 0.54 -0.04 8.56
N CYS A 27 -0.54 0.36 7.88
CA CYS A 27 -0.64 1.67 7.26
C CYS A 27 -0.91 2.76 8.31
N PRO A 28 0.02 3.73 8.52
CA PRO A 28 -0.14 4.75 9.56
C PRO A 28 -1.23 5.77 9.24
N VAL A 29 -1.65 5.85 7.97
CA VAL A 29 -2.74 6.73 7.49
C VAL A 29 -4.04 5.95 7.23
N GLY A 30 -4.11 4.67 7.62
CA GLY A 30 -5.34 3.89 7.60
C GLY A 30 -5.87 3.50 6.21
N LEU A 31 -5.00 3.42 5.18
CA LEU A 31 -5.44 2.97 3.85
C LEU A 31 -5.88 1.51 3.86
N SER A 32 -6.99 1.21 3.19
CA SER A 32 -7.46 -0.16 2.97
C SER A 32 -7.01 -0.69 1.61
N PHE A 33 -6.16 -1.71 1.61
CA PHE A 33 -5.63 -2.33 0.37
C PHE A 33 -6.47 -3.51 -0.13
N LYS A 34 -7.61 -3.81 0.52
CA LYS A 34 -8.45 -4.98 0.22
C LYS A 34 -8.89 -4.97 -1.24
N ASP A 35 -9.41 -3.83 -1.69
CA ASP A 35 -9.97 -3.65 -3.04
C ASP A 35 -9.07 -2.83 -3.97
N MET A 36 -7.96 -2.28 -3.44
CA MET A 36 -7.01 -1.52 -4.23
C MET A 36 -6.06 -2.45 -5.02
N LYS A 37 -5.96 -2.22 -6.33
CA LYS A 37 -4.94 -2.86 -7.19
C LYS A 37 -3.59 -2.18 -7.10
N ALA A 38 -3.59 -0.86 -6.88
CA ALA A 38 -2.40 -0.03 -6.75
C ALA A 38 -2.62 1.03 -5.67
N VAL A 39 -1.53 1.48 -5.04
CA VAL A 39 -1.57 2.53 -4.03
C VAL A 39 -1.56 3.89 -4.73
N ASN A 40 -2.74 4.50 -4.83
CA ASN A 40 -2.96 5.77 -5.54
C ASN A 40 -3.68 6.84 -4.70
N SER A 41 -3.79 6.64 -3.38
CA SER A 41 -4.42 7.61 -2.49
C SER A 41 -3.53 8.84 -2.26
N ALA A 42 -4.15 10.02 -2.24
CA ALA A 42 -3.49 11.28 -1.87
C ALA A 42 -2.97 11.29 -0.42
N GLU A 43 -3.58 10.48 0.45
CA GLU A 43 -3.17 10.30 1.85
C GLU A 43 -1.91 9.44 1.98
N CYS A 44 -1.50 8.74 0.91
CA CYS A 44 -0.31 7.90 0.95
C CYS A 44 0.95 8.77 1.07
N ILE A 45 1.62 8.67 2.23
CA ILE A 45 2.89 9.34 2.50
C ILE A 45 4.12 8.56 2.01
N SER A 46 3.92 7.48 1.24
CA SER A 46 4.97 6.61 0.71
C SER A 46 5.97 6.10 1.77
N CYS A 47 5.47 5.74 2.95
CA CYS A 47 6.29 5.19 4.05
C CYS A 47 6.67 3.71 3.89
N LEU A 48 6.10 3.02 2.89
CA LEU A 48 6.37 1.61 2.54
C LEU A 48 6.10 0.55 3.62
N LYS A 49 5.56 0.90 4.79
CA LYS A 49 5.17 -0.07 5.83
C LYS A 49 4.22 -1.17 5.37
N CYS A 50 3.42 -0.91 4.33
CA CYS A 50 2.55 -1.93 3.73
C CYS A 50 3.34 -3.01 2.98
N VAL A 51 4.50 -2.67 2.42
CA VAL A 51 5.44 -3.60 1.78
C VAL A 51 6.18 -4.39 2.83
N ASP A 52 6.72 -3.73 3.85
CA ASP A 52 7.46 -4.39 4.94
C ASP A 52 6.60 -5.42 5.70
N ALA A 53 5.29 -5.16 5.81
CA ALA A 53 4.35 -6.07 6.44
C ALA A 53 3.82 -7.18 5.52
N CYS A 54 4.09 -7.12 4.20
CA CYS A 54 3.59 -8.09 3.23
C CYS A 54 4.57 -9.24 3.05
N ASN A 55 4.17 -10.44 3.48
CA ASN A 55 5.00 -11.66 3.43
C ASN A 55 4.56 -12.65 2.32
N PHE A 56 3.82 -12.16 1.31
CA PHE A 56 3.25 -12.96 0.22
C PHE A 56 3.45 -12.23 -1.11
#